data_AF-A0A2V9KMW8-F1
#
_entry.id   AF-A0A2V9KMW8-F1
#
_cell.length_a   1.000
_cell.length_b   1.000
_cell.length_c   1.000
_cell.angle_alpha   90.00
_cell.angle_beta   90.00
_cell.angle_gamma   90.00
#
_symmetry.space_group_name_H-M   'P 1'
#
loop_
_entity.id
_entity.type
_entity.pdbx_description
1 polymer ?
#
loop_
_entity_poly.entity_id
_entity_poly.type
_entity_poly.pdbx_seq_one_letter_code
_entity_poly.pdbx_strand_id
1 'polypeptide(L)'
;MRHDTFGLSRLEASSVHAARSISATAVVRSIRLKKLNAITAAFCGVVPAAILGFAFPAKTGRYLIGFLVGILWSNAFEYFYHRCLLHGTTTTLAQHHMEHHAASGTADEADHVNFGESPRWVALLFVVNGAVVVAADLLLGLRIAPGILAAFSVYFIALEEIHWRIHLDRWLPPSLRATKIHHLRHHGRPNARFNVFLPLFDWVCGTKASIG
;
A
#
# COMPACT_ATOMS: atom_id res chain seq x y z
N MET A 1 -14.31 -49.07 -32.30
CA MET A 1 -13.15 -48.42 -31.65
C MET A 1 -13.58 -47.05 -31.17
N ARG A 2 -13.84 -46.88 -29.87
CA ARG A 2 -14.01 -45.57 -29.22
C ARG A 2 -12.65 -45.19 -28.67
N HIS A 3 -12.04 -44.14 -29.21
CA HIS A 3 -10.78 -43.60 -28.70
C HIS A 3 -11.04 -42.62 -27.55
N ASP A 4 -10.18 -42.73 -26.55
CA ASP A 4 -10.21 -42.07 -25.26
C ASP A 4 -10.07 -40.55 -25.34
N THR A 5 -11.16 -39.81 -25.06
CA THR A 5 -11.14 -38.35 -24.85
C THR A 5 -11.14 -37.96 -23.37
N PHE A 6 -11.14 -38.92 -22.44
CA PHE A 6 -11.23 -38.66 -21.00
C PHE A 6 -9.88 -38.33 -20.32
N GLY A 7 -8.75 -38.57 -20.99
CA GLY A 7 -7.40 -38.37 -20.41
C GLY A 7 -6.83 -36.96 -20.55
N LEU A 8 -7.20 -36.22 -21.60
CA LEU A 8 -6.64 -34.90 -21.90
C LEU A 8 -7.22 -33.79 -20.99
N SER A 9 -8.52 -33.86 -20.66
CA SER A 9 -9.18 -32.88 -19.79
C SER A 9 -8.64 -32.87 -18.36
N ARG A 10 -8.15 -34.01 -17.86
CA ARG A 10 -7.62 -34.14 -16.50
C ARG A 10 -6.18 -33.64 -16.38
N LEU A 11 -5.39 -33.77 -17.44
CA LEU A 11 -4.02 -33.25 -17.51
C LEU A 11 -4.03 -31.74 -17.72
N GLU A 12 -4.93 -31.20 -18.55
CA GLU A 12 -5.15 -29.75 -18.68
C GLU A 12 -5.69 -29.13 -17.39
N ALA A 13 -6.63 -29.78 -16.70
CA ALA A 13 -7.10 -29.31 -15.40
C ALA A 13 -6.00 -29.34 -14.33
N SER A 14 -5.09 -30.33 -14.38
CA SER A 14 -3.95 -30.44 -13.46
C SER A 14 -2.86 -29.41 -13.76
N SER A 15 -2.62 -29.05 -15.03
CA SER A 15 -1.67 -27.99 -15.40
C SER A 15 -2.23 -26.59 -15.11
N VAL A 16 -3.54 -26.38 -15.28
CA VAL A 16 -4.24 -25.14 -14.89
C VAL A 16 -4.30 -24.97 -13.36
N HIS A 17 -4.36 -26.06 -12.59
CA HIS A 17 -4.23 -25.99 -11.13
C HIS A 17 -2.78 -25.85 -10.63
N ALA A 18 -1.81 -26.45 -11.32
CA ALA A 18 -0.38 -26.27 -11.02
C ALA A 18 0.09 -24.83 -11.31
N ALA A 19 -0.52 -24.15 -12.30
CA ALA A 19 -0.27 -22.74 -12.60
C ALA A 19 -0.83 -21.75 -11.56
N ARG A 20 -1.49 -22.22 -10.49
CA ARG A 20 -2.14 -21.37 -9.47
C ARG A 20 -1.42 -21.29 -8.13
N SER A 21 -0.34 -22.05 -7.92
CA SER A 21 0.41 -21.97 -6.66
C SER A 21 1.45 -20.86 -6.72
N ILE A 22 1.29 -19.83 -5.88
CA ILE A 22 2.25 -18.74 -5.73
C ILE A 22 3.63 -19.32 -5.38
N SER A 23 4.66 -18.84 -6.07
CA SER A 23 6.04 -19.27 -5.89
C SER A 23 6.53 -19.02 -4.45
N ALA A 24 7.03 -20.07 -3.81
CA ALA A 24 7.58 -19.97 -2.45
C ALA A 24 8.79 -19.02 -2.38
N THR A 25 9.62 -18.98 -3.43
CA THR A 25 10.78 -18.08 -3.49
C THR A 25 10.34 -16.63 -3.63
N ALA A 26 9.30 -16.34 -4.43
CA ALA A 26 8.70 -15.02 -4.56
C ALA A 26 8.13 -14.53 -3.22
N VAL A 27 7.42 -15.41 -2.49
CA VAL A 27 6.91 -15.09 -1.15
C VAL A 27 8.04 -14.73 -0.17
N VAL A 28 9.14 -15.48 -0.17
CA VAL A 28 10.29 -15.18 0.72
C VAL A 28 10.93 -13.83 0.38
N ARG A 29 11.13 -13.52 -0.91
CA ARG A 29 11.65 -12.22 -1.36
C ARG A 29 10.73 -11.08 -0.94
N SER A 30 9.43 -11.23 -1.19
CA SER A 30 8.39 -10.27 -0.83
C SER A 30 8.35 -9.97 0.67
N ILE A 31 8.42 -11.00 1.52
CA ILE A 31 8.47 -10.84 2.97
C ILE A 31 9.71 -10.06 3.39
N ARG A 32 10.88 -10.38 2.80
CA ARG A 32 12.13 -9.67 3.10
C ARG A 32 12.03 -8.20 2.71
N LEU A 33 11.54 -7.90 1.51
CA LEU A 33 11.37 -6.53 1.03
C LEU A 33 10.41 -5.74 1.91
N LYS A 34 9.24 -6.31 2.22
CA LYS A 34 8.26 -5.70 3.13
C LYS A 34 8.85 -5.36 4.49
N LYS A 35 9.65 -6.26 5.07
CA LYS A 35 10.34 -6.02 6.35
C LYS A 35 11.33 -4.87 6.25
N LEU A 36 12.12 -4.81 5.18
CA LEU A 36 13.07 -3.72 4.96
C LEU A 36 12.34 -2.38 4.79
N ASN A 37 11.28 -2.35 4.00
CA ASN A 37 10.43 -1.17 3.84
C ASN A 37 9.83 -0.70 5.16
N ALA A 38 9.32 -1.63 5.98
CA ALA A 38 8.77 -1.30 7.30
C ALA A 38 9.84 -0.71 8.24
N ILE A 39 11.05 -1.27 8.25
CA ILE A 39 12.18 -0.73 9.02
C ILE A 39 12.54 0.68 8.52
N THR A 40 12.61 0.88 7.21
CA THR A 40 12.89 2.18 6.62
C THR A 40 11.81 3.20 6.96
N ALA A 41 10.53 2.84 6.81
CA ALA A 41 9.40 3.69 7.15
C ALA A 41 9.39 4.07 8.65
N ALA A 42 9.70 3.11 9.52
CA ALA A 42 9.82 3.38 10.95
C ALA A 42 10.97 4.36 11.23
N PHE A 43 12.16 4.12 10.68
CA PHE A 43 13.31 5.00 10.87
C PHE A 43 13.06 6.40 10.32
N CYS A 44 12.59 6.50 9.08
CA CYS A 44 12.38 7.76 8.37
C CYS A 44 11.23 8.62 8.92
N GLY A 45 10.27 8.05 9.66
CA GLY A 45 9.26 8.87 10.34
C GLY A 45 9.53 9.08 11.82
N VAL A 46 9.96 8.04 12.56
CA VAL A 46 10.18 8.15 14.01
C VAL A 46 11.40 9.00 14.35
N VAL A 47 12.52 8.87 13.63
CA VAL A 47 13.71 9.66 13.94
C VAL A 47 13.47 11.16 13.70
N PRO A 48 12.94 11.61 12.54
CA PRO A 48 12.59 13.02 12.36
C PRO A 48 11.50 13.49 13.33
N ALA A 49 10.49 12.67 13.63
CA ALA A 49 9.48 13.01 14.64
C ALA A 49 10.12 13.27 16.01
N ALA A 50 11.05 12.42 16.45
CA ALA A 50 11.76 12.58 17.71
C ALA A 50 12.61 13.85 17.70
N ILE A 51 13.43 14.06 16.65
CA ILE A 51 14.26 15.26 16.49
C ILE A 51 13.41 16.53 16.58
N LEU A 52 12.29 16.60 15.86
CA LEU A 52 11.38 17.74 15.90
C LEU A 52 10.69 17.90 17.25
N GLY A 53 10.28 16.81 17.89
CA GLY A 53 9.67 16.84 19.22
C GLY A 53 10.64 17.35 20.30
N PHE A 54 11.93 17.05 20.17
CA PHE A 54 12.97 17.58 21.06
C PHE A 54 13.34 19.03 20.74
N ALA A 55 13.52 19.36 19.47
CA ALA A 55 13.89 20.72 19.04
C ALA A 55 12.75 21.72 19.28
N PHE A 56 11.50 21.26 19.19
CA PHE A 56 10.30 22.09 19.24
C PHE A 56 9.24 21.45 20.14
N PRO A 57 9.47 21.43 21.47
CA PRO A 57 8.60 20.73 22.40
C PRO A 57 7.19 21.32 22.41
N ALA A 58 6.20 20.43 22.47
CA ALA A 58 4.79 20.75 22.56
C ALA A 58 4.11 19.96 23.69
N LYS A 59 2.91 20.39 24.09
CA LYS A 59 2.06 19.63 25.00
C LYS A 59 1.67 18.30 24.36
N THR A 60 1.54 17.22 25.14
CA THR A 60 1.16 15.88 24.67
C THR A 60 -0.08 15.88 23.77
N GLY A 61 -1.07 16.72 24.06
CA GLY A 61 -2.27 16.86 23.24
C GLY A 61 -1.99 17.27 21.78
N ARG A 62 -0.94 18.07 21.52
CA ARG A 62 -0.53 18.44 20.15
C ARG A 62 0.01 17.25 19.37
N TYR A 63 0.78 16.37 20.02
CA TYR A 63 1.26 15.15 19.38
C TYR A 63 0.10 14.20 19.06
N LEU A 64 -0.89 14.07 19.95
CA LEU A 64 -2.09 13.28 19.69
C LEU A 64 -2.92 13.85 18.54
N ILE A 65 -3.16 15.17 18.53
CA ILE A 65 -3.85 15.84 17.41
C ILE A 65 -3.09 15.61 16.11
N GLY A 66 -1.76 15.80 16.12
CA GLY A 66 -0.91 15.54 14.97
C GLY A 66 -1.00 14.11 14.49
N PHE A 67 -1.05 13.14 15.40
CA PHE A 67 -1.20 11.74 15.04
C PHE A 67 -2.54 11.48 14.33
N LEU A 68 -3.66 11.98 14.87
CA LEU A 68 -4.98 11.83 14.26
C LEU A 68 -5.08 12.52 12.89
N VAL A 69 -4.57 13.75 12.79
CA VAL A 69 -4.44 14.48 11.52
C VAL A 69 -3.56 13.70 10.55
N GLY A 70 -2.49 13.09 11.04
CA GLY A 70 -1.57 12.28 10.27
C GLY A 70 -2.22 11.04 9.68
N ILE A 71 -3.08 10.34 10.41
CA ILE A 71 -3.84 9.19 9.85
C ILE A 71 -4.74 9.64 8.69
N LEU A 72 -5.44 10.78 8.85
CA LEU A 72 -6.27 11.35 7.78
C LEU A 72 -5.41 11.77 6.57
N TRP A 73 -4.29 12.44 6.83
CA TRP A 73 -3.32 12.86 5.82
C TRP A 73 -2.74 11.67 5.06
N SER A 74 -2.35 10.59 5.75
CA SER A 74 -1.82 9.38 5.12
C SER A 74 -2.84 8.70 4.22
N ASN A 75 -4.12 8.68 4.61
CA ASN A 75 -5.16 8.12 3.77
C ASN A 75 -5.41 8.97 2.49
N ALA A 76 -5.37 10.30 2.62
CA ALA A 76 -5.41 11.21 1.48
C ALA A 76 -4.20 11.01 0.58
N PHE A 77 -3.01 10.93 1.17
CA PHE A 77 -1.75 10.73 0.48
C PHE A 77 -1.78 9.43 -0.33
N GLU A 78 -2.17 8.31 0.28
CA GLU A 78 -2.31 7.02 -0.39
C GLU A 78 -3.23 7.14 -1.62
N TYR A 79 -4.39 7.79 -1.45
CA TYR A 79 -5.35 7.98 -2.53
C TYR A 79 -4.75 8.73 -3.72
N PHE A 80 -4.15 9.90 -3.47
CA PHE A 80 -3.58 10.73 -4.53
C PHE A 80 -2.31 10.12 -5.13
N TYR A 81 -1.47 9.48 -4.31
CA TYR A 81 -0.31 8.74 -4.78
C TYR A 81 -0.73 7.63 -5.74
N HIS A 82 -1.69 6.79 -5.34
CA HIS A 82 -2.16 5.68 -6.15
C HIS A 82 -2.88 6.16 -7.41
N ARG A 83 -3.80 7.12 -7.30
CA ARG A 83 -4.54 7.65 -8.45
C ARG A 83 -3.66 8.43 -9.41
N CYS A 84 -2.89 9.39 -8.92
CA CYS A 84 -2.21 10.35 -9.78
C CYS A 84 -0.83 9.86 -10.21
N LEU A 85 -0.03 9.28 -9.30
CA LEU A 85 1.33 8.85 -9.64
C LEU A 85 1.36 7.45 -10.23
N LEU A 86 0.67 6.49 -9.61
CA LEU A 86 0.72 5.10 -10.06
C LEU A 86 -0.16 4.82 -11.28
N HIS A 87 -1.31 5.49 -11.42
CA HIS A 87 -2.20 5.33 -12.60
C HIS A 87 -2.16 6.49 -13.60
N GLY A 88 -1.76 7.69 -13.16
CA GLY A 88 -1.86 8.92 -13.96
C GLY A 88 -0.58 9.36 -14.66
N THR A 89 0.51 8.59 -14.59
CA THR A 89 1.81 8.96 -15.19
C THR A 89 2.42 7.83 -16.01
N THR A 90 3.50 8.12 -16.72
CA THR A 90 4.36 7.14 -17.42
C THR A 90 5.69 6.91 -16.69
N THR A 91 5.72 7.17 -15.38
CA THR A 91 6.93 7.00 -14.57
C THR A 91 7.25 5.52 -14.35
N THR A 92 8.46 5.21 -13.87
CA THR A 92 8.83 3.85 -13.47
C THR A 92 7.90 3.29 -12.39
N LEU A 93 7.36 4.14 -11.52
CA LEU A 93 6.38 3.75 -10.50
C LEU A 93 5.07 3.28 -11.12
N ALA A 94 4.59 4.01 -12.13
CA ALA A 94 3.40 3.62 -12.85
C ALA A 94 3.62 2.29 -13.59
N GLN A 95 4.81 2.08 -14.17
CA GLN A 95 5.16 0.82 -14.83
C GLN A 95 5.17 -0.36 -13.84
N HIS A 96 5.87 -0.25 -12.72
CA HIS A 96 5.87 -1.29 -11.69
C HIS A 96 4.47 -1.53 -11.10
N HIS A 97 3.64 -0.49 -10.99
CA HIS A 97 2.25 -0.64 -10.58
C HIS A 97 1.42 -1.38 -11.64
N MET A 98 1.67 -1.15 -12.93
CA MET A 98 1.00 -1.92 -13.99
C MET A 98 1.46 -3.39 -13.99
N GLU A 99 2.73 -3.65 -13.71
CA GLU A 99 3.24 -5.01 -13.48
C GLU A 99 2.53 -5.67 -12.28
N HIS A 100 2.30 -4.93 -11.19
CA HIS A 100 1.51 -5.39 -10.05
C HIS A 100 0.08 -5.79 -10.45
N HIS A 101 -0.59 -4.99 -11.28
CA HIS A 101 -1.92 -5.34 -11.84
C HIS A 101 -1.85 -6.59 -12.71
N ALA A 102 -0.85 -6.68 -13.59
CA ALA A 102 -0.69 -7.79 -14.53
C ALA A 102 -0.34 -9.12 -13.84
N ALA A 103 0.43 -9.06 -12.75
CA ALA A 103 0.84 -10.23 -11.97
C ALA A 103 -0.25 -10.72 -11.00
N SER A 104 -1.41 -10.06 -10.91
CA SER A 104 -2.43 -10.53 -9.96
C SER A 104 -3.00 -11.89 -10.37
N GLY A 105 -2.95 -12.86 -9.44
CA GLY A 105 -3.37 -14.24 -9.67
C GLY A 105 -2.36 -15.12 -10.42
N THR A 106 -1.16 -14.62 -10.73
CA THR A 106 -0.08 -15.40 -11.35
C THR A 106 0.84 -16.03 -10.29
N ALA A 107 1.73 -16.95 -10.70
CA ALA A 107 2.66 -17.62 -9.78
C ALA A 107 3.71 -16.66 -9.17
N ASP A 108 4.01 -15.56 -9.86
CA ASP A 108 4.97 -14.52 -9.48
C ASP A 108 4.33 -13.29 -8.82
N GLU A 109 3.01 -13.29 -8.58
CA GLU A 109 2.27 -12.18 -7.93
C GLU A 109 3.04 -11.58 -6.75
N ALA A 110 3.54 -12.45 -5.86
CA ALA A 110 4.24 -12.04 -4.64
C ALA A 110 5.46 -11.14 -4.88
N ASP A 111 6.16 -11.23 -6.01
CA ASP A 111 7.29 -10.34 -6.30
C ASP A 111 6.86 -8.90 -6.59
N HIS A 112 5.58 -8.69 -6.93
CA HIS A 112 5.05 -7.39 -7.37
C HIS A 112 4.01 -6.80 -6.40
N VAL A 113 3.71 -7.42 -5.25
CA VAL A 113 2.69 -6.90 -4.30
C VAL A 113 3.19 -5.87 -3.30
N ASN A 114 4.49 -5.61 -3.22
CA ASN A 114 5.01 -4.66 -2.24
C ASN A 114 4.70 -3.22 -2.68
N PHE A 115 3.86 -2.52 -1.90
CA PHE A 115 3.52 -1.12 -2.17
C PHE A 115 4.76 -0.21 -2.20
N GLY A 116 5.73 -0.46 -1.31
CA GLY A 116 7.06 0.13 -1.40
C GLY A 116 7.95 -0.71 -2.33
N GLU A 117 8.28 -0.19 -3.50
CA GLU A 117 9.12 -0.94 -4.46
C GLU A 117 10.51 -1.25 -3.93
N SER A 118 11.05 -0.38 -3.08
CA SER A 118 12.36 -0.56 -2.46
C SER A 118 12.55 0.35 -1.23
N PRO A 119 13.45 0.00 -0.30
CA PRO A 119 13.76 0.84 0.86
C PRO A 119 14.19 2.26 0.48
N ARG A 120 14.99 2.40 -0.59
CA ARG A 120 15.38 3.72 -1.12
C ARG A 120 14.18 4.56 -1.55
N TRP A 121 13.17 3.93 -2.15
CA TRP A 121 11.97 4.61 -2.60
C TRP A 121 11.10 5.02 -1.41
N VAL A 122 10.94 4.13 -0.43
CA VAL A 122 10.28 4.46 0.84
C VAL A 122 10.96 5.63 1.53
N ALA A 123 12.29 5.64 1.62
CA ALA A 123 13.01 6.76 2.21
C ALA A 123 12.74 8.09 1.47
N LEU A 124 12.76 8.08 0.13
CA LEU A 124 12.47 9.27 -0.68
C LEU A 124 11.03 9.76 -0.47
N LEU A 125 10.06 8.85 -0.46
CA LEU A 125 8.66 9.15 -0.17
C LEU A 125 8.50 9.86 1.18
N PHE A 126 9.18 9.36 2.21
CA PHE A 126 9.17 9.94 3.55
C PHE A 126 9.86 11.31 3.60
N VAL A 127 10.97 11.49 2.86
CA VAL A 127 11.66 12.79 2.79
C VAL A 127 10.77 13.83 2.12
N VAL A 128 10.18 13.52 0.97
CA VAL A 128 9.32 14.46 0.23
C VAL A 128 8.05 14.80 1.04
N ASN A 129 7.34 13.78 1.52
CA ASN A 129 6.16 13.98 2.36
C ASN A 129 6.50 14.73 3.65
N GLY A 130 7.57 14.33 4.32
CA GLY A 130 8.02 14.94 5.57
C GLY A 130 8.40 16.41 5.39
N ALA A 131 9.10 16.76 4.30
CA ALA A 131 9.43 18.14 4.00
C ALA A 131 8.18 19.03 3.87
N VAL A 132 7.13 18.54 3.17
CA VAL A 132 5.85 19.26 3.03
C VAL A 132 5.18 19.45 4.39
N VAL A 133 5.06 18.37 5.18
CA VAL A 133 4.43 18.41 6.51
C VAL A 133 5.17 19.35 7.46
N VAL A 134 6.50 19.26 7.52
CA VAL A 134 7.33 20.06 8.40
C VAL A 134 7.30 21.53 7.99
N ALA A 135 7.40 21.83 6.70
CA ALA A 135 7.30 23.20 6.21
C ALA A 135 5.94 23.82 6.57
N ALA A 136 4.84 23.11 6.34
CA ALA A 136 3.51 23.59 6.70
C ALA A 136 3.36 23.81 8.22
N ASP A 137 3.84 22.86 9.04
CA ASP A 137 3.77 22.96 10.50
C ASP A 137 4.58 24.15 11.05
N LEU A 138 5.77 24.39 10.50
CA LEU A 138 6.63 25.52 10.86
C LEU A 138 6.03 26.86 10.44
N LEU A 139 5.52 26.96 9.21
CA LEU A 139 4.91 28.18 8.68
C LEU A 139 3.64 28.57 9.45
N LEU A 140 2.86 27.58 9.90
CA LEU A 140 1.61 27.79 10.63
C LEU A 140 1.78 27.74 12.15
N GLY A 141 2.99 27.42 12.66
CA GLY A 141 3.30 27.32 14.08
C GLY A 141 2.47 26.27 14.83
N LEU A 142 2.04 25.18 14.17
CA LEU A 142 1.05 24.25 14.71
C LEU A 142 1.64 23.30 15.77
N ARG A 143 2.92 22.94 15.64
CA ARG A 143 3.65 22.02 16.54
C ARG A 143 3.03 20.63 16.61
N ILE A 144 2.50 20.13 15.50
CA ILE A 144 1.86 18.82 15.38
C ILE A 144 2.61 17.88 14.41
N ALA A 145 3.59 18.37 13.65
CA ALA A 145 4.38 17.58 12.70
C ALA A 145 4.94 16.27 13.28
N PRO A 146 5.51 16.21 14.51
CA PRO A 146 5.97 14.94 15.08
C PRO A 146 4.90 13.84 15.11
N GLY A 147 3.66 14.21 15.47
CA GLY A 147 2.53 13.29 15.47
C GLY A 147 2.17 12.84 14.06
N ILE A 148 2.16 13.75 13.10
CA ILE A 148 1.84 13.44 11.69
C ILE A 148 2.86 12.46 11.10
N LEU A 149 4.15 12.70 11.32
CA LEU A 149 5.23 11.83 10.82
C LEU A 149 5.16 10.42 11.44
N ALA A 150 4.89 10.33 12.74
CA ALA A 150 4.70 9.05 13.41
C ALA A 150 3.47 8.29 12.86
N ALA A 151 2.35 8.98 12.67
CA ALA A 151 1.16 8.40 12.08
C ALA A 151 1.41 7.93 10.64
N PHE A 152 2.17 8.68 9.85
CA PHE A 152 2.53 8.30 8.49
C PHE A 152 3.37 7.02 8.44
N SER A 153 4.32 6.84 9.36
CA SER A 153 5.04 5.57 9.53
C SER A 153 4.09 4.41 9.83
N VAL A 154 3.23 4.55 10.85
CA VAL A 154 2.31 3.48 11.26
C VAL A 154 1.36 3.13 10.11
N TYR A 155 0.82 4.14 9.44
CA TYR A 155 -0.10 3.96 8.33
C TYR A 155 0.56 3.27 7.15
N PHE A 156 1.77 3.70 6.74
CA PHE A 156 2.49 3.08 5.63
C PHE A 156 2.79 1.60 5.91
N ILE A 157 3.23 1.27 7.12
CA ILE A 157 3.50 -0.12 7.52
C ILE A 157 2.20 -0.95 7.47
N ALA A 158 1.09 -0.39 7.98
CA ALA A 158 -0.22 -1.04 7.93
C ALA A 158 -0.72 -1.23 6.49
N LEU A 159 -0.56 -0.21 5.64
CA LEU A 159 -0.89 -0.24 4.23
C LEU A 159 -0.18 -1.40 3.54
N GLU A 160 1.15 -1.47 3.68
CA GLU A 160 1.96 -2.50 3.03
C GLU A 160 1.62 -3.90 3.54
N GLU A 161 1.39 -4.06 4.84
CA GLU A 161 0.97 -5.34 5.43
C GLU A 161 -0.42 -5.78 4.94
N ILE A 162 -1.40 -4.88 4.95
CA ILE A 162 -2.78 -5.20 4.57
C ILE A 162 -2.85 -5.48 3.06
N HIS A 163 -2.21 -4.65 2.22
CA HIS A 163 -2.12 -4.85 0.78
C HIS A 163 -1.53 -6.21 0.43
N TRP A 164 -0.39 -6.55 1.05
CA TRP A 164 0.27 -7.84 0.87
C TRP A 164 -0.63 -9.03 1.25
N ARG A 165 -1.36 -8.93 2.37
CA ARG A 165 -2.29 -9.98 2.81
C ARG A 165 -3.51 -10.13 1.90
N ILE A 166 -4.02 -9.02 1.36
CA ILE A 166 -5.15 -9.03 0.41
C ILE A 166 -4.80 -9.88 -0.81
N HIS A 167 -3.62 -9.67 -1.39
CA HIS A 167 -3.17 -10.36 -2.59
C HIS A 167 -2.85 -11.83 -2.35
N LEU A 168 -2.06 -12.13 -1.32
CA LEU A 168 -1.59 -13.50 -1.09
C LEU A 168 -2.59 -14.36 -0.30
N ASP A 169 -3.86 -13.94 -0.27
CA ASP A 169 -4.97 -14.55 0.46
C ASP A 169 -4.61 -14.97 1.88
N ARG A 170 -3.88 -14.09 2.59
CA ARG A 170 -3.49 -14.34 3.98
C ARG A 170 -4.57 -13.88 4.93
N TRP A 171 -4.51 -14.38 6.15
CA TRP A 171 -5.50 -14.06 7.16
C TRP A 171 -5.61 -12.54 7.38
N LEU A 172 -6.82 -12.03 7.28
CA LEU A 172 -7.22 -10.67 7.61
C LEU A 172 -8.30 -10.72 8.69
N PRO A 173 -8.31 -9.76 9.64
CA PRO A 173 -9.43 -9.58 10.56
C PRO A 173 -10.77 -9.48 9.81
N PRO A 174 -11.89 -9.99 10.38
CA PRO A 174 -13.19 -9.92 9.71
C PRO A 174 -13.61 -8.50 9.28
N SER A 175 -13.20 -7.48 10.03
CA SER A 175 -13.45 -6.06 9.71
C SER A 175 -12.79 -5.59 8.40
N LEU A 176 -11.77 -6.28 7.91
CA LEU A 176 -11.06 -5.96 6.66
C LEU A 176 -11.49 -6.84 5.47
N ARG A 177 -12.56 -7.63 5.58
CA ARG A 177 -13.08 -8.40 4.44
C ARG A 177 -13.60 -7.49 3.32
N ALA A 178 -14.33 -6.44 3.68
CA ALA A 178 -14.87 -5.48 2.70
C ALA A 178 -13.75 -4.75 1.95
N THR A 179 -12.67 -4.42 2.66
CA THR A 179 -11.42 -3.89 2.13
C THR A 179 -10.79 -4.80 1.08
N LYS A 180 -10.65 -6.10 1.35
CA LYS A 180 -10.14 -7.06 0.36
C LYS A 180 -10.95 -7.02 -0.93
N ILE A 181 -12.28 -7.07 -0.82
CA ILE A 181 -13.18 -7.02 -1.98
C ILE A 181 -13.05 -5.67 -2.71
N HIS A 182 -12.92 -4.57 -1.99
CA HIS A 182 -12.76 -3.24 -2.55
C HIS A 182 -11.49 -3.15 -3.42
N HIS A 183 -10.35 -3.56 -2.88
CA HIS A 183 -9.07 -3.52 -3.59
C HIS A 183 -9.00 -4.53 -4.74
N LEU A 184 -9.51 -5.75 -4.59
CA LEU A 184 -9.53 -6.69 -5.72
C LEU A 184 -10.47 -6.24 -6.86
N ARG A 185 -11.51 -5.44 -6.56
CA ARG A 185 -12.31 -4.79 -7.60
C ARG A 185 -11.56 -3.66 -8.31
N HIS A 186 -10.58 -3.04 -7.67
CA HIS A 186 -9.68 -2.07 -8.31
C HIS A 186 -8.87 -2.76 -9.42
N HIS A 187 -8.30 -3.93 -9.13
CA HIS A 187 -7.57 -4.73 -10.14
C HIS A 187 -8.42 -5.06 -11.38
N GLY A 188 -9.72 -5.36 -11.19
CA GLY A 188 -10.63 -5.59 -12.32
C GLY A 188 -11.10 -4.32 -13.06
N ARG A 189 -11.03 -3.15 -12.43
CA ARG A 189 -11.41 -1.84 -12.99
C ARG A 189 -10.48 -0.75 -12.43
N PRO A 190 -9.29 -0.55 -13.02
CA PRO A 190 -8.20 0.24 -12.42
C PRO A 190 -8.41 1.77 -12.41
N ASN A 191 -9.57 2.25 -12.88
CA ASN A 191 -9.91 3.67 -12.89
C ASN A 191 -10.74 4.13 -11.67
N ALA A 192 -10.82 3.33 -10.61
CA ALA A 192 -11.61 3.59 -9.40
C ALA A 192 -11.03 2.84 -8.19
N ARG A 193 -11.45 3.16 -6.95
CA ARG A 193 -11.06 2.41 -5.73
C ARG A 193 -9.55 2.48 -5.46
N PHE A 194 -9.03 3.69 -5.34
CA PHE A 194 -7.59 3.94 -5.21
C PHE A 194 -7.07 3.80 -3.78
N ASN A 195 -7.90 3.93 -2.75
CA ASN A 195 -7.50 3.54 -1.42
C ASN A 195 -7.56 2.01 -1.29
N VAL A 196 -6.46 1.40 -0.88
CA VAL A 196 -6.29 -0.04 -0.71
C VAL A 196 -7.16 -0.57 0.43
N PHE A 197 -7.12 0.05 1.61
CA PHE A 197 -7.78 -0.54 2.78
C PHE A 197 -8.83 0.30 3.48
N LEU A 198 -8.68 1.63 3.55
CA LEU A 198 -9.68 2.51 4.11
C LEU A 198 -10.17 3.45 3.00
N PRO A 199 -11.36 3.23 2.41
CA PRO A 199 -11.78 3.91 1.18
C PRO A 199 -12.22 5.37 1.37
N LEU A 200 -11.76 6.06 2.42
CA LEU A 200 -12.27 7.37 2.82
C LEU A 200 -12.16 8.39 1.68
N PHE A 201 -10.99 8.54 1.05
CA PHE A 201 -10.84 9.49 -0.05
C PHE A 201 -11.46 9.01 -1.37
N ASP A 202 -11.68 7.70 -1.55
CA ASP A 202 -12.58 7.23 -2.61
C ASP A 202 -14.03 7.69 -2.43
N TRP A 203 -14.53 7.84 -1.20
CA TRP A 203 -15.84 8.45 -0.96
C TRP A 203 -15.80 9.96 -1.21
N VAL A 204 -14.82 10.65 -0.63
CA VAL A 204 -14.68 12.12 -0.74
C VAL A 204 -14.56 12.55 -2.21
N CYS A 205 -13.79 11.80 -3.01
CA CYS A 205 -13.53 12.12 -4.41
C CYS A 205 -14.46 11.38 -5.39
N GLY A 206 -15.45 10.63 -4.90
CA GLY A 206 -16.48 9.97 -5.73
C GLY A 206 -16.00 8.78 -6.57
N THR A 207 -14.87 8.13 -6.23
CA THR A 207 -14.28 7.02 -6.99
C THR A 207 -14.51 5.63 -6.38
N LYS A 208 -15.31 5.53 -5.31
CA LYS A 208 -15.64 4.23 -4.68
C LYS A 208 -16.41 3.26 -5.59
N ALA A 209 -17.29 3.81 -6.41
CA ALA A 209 -18.34 3.05 -7.10
C ALA A 209 -18.30 3.14 -8.62
N SER A 210 -17.31 3.83 -9.23
CA SER A 210 -17.43 4.39 -10.58
C SER A 210 -18.24 3.49 -11.51
N ILE A 211 -19.43 4.03 -11.81
CA ILE A 211 -20.44 3.50 -12.69
C ILE A 211 -19.88 3.65 -14.10
N GLY A 212 -19.90 2.53 -14.83
CA GLY A 212 -19.39 2.34 -16.18
C GLY A 212 -19.52 0.87 -16.53
#